data_AF-A0A3B0XKL7-F1
#
_entry.id   AF-A0A3B0XKL7-F1
#
_cell.length_a   1.000
_cell.length_b   1.000
_cell.length_c   1.000
_cell.angle_alpha   90.00
_cell.angle_beta   90.00
_cell.angle_gamma   90.00
#
_symmetry.space_group_name_H-M   'P 1'
#
loop_
_entity.id
_entity.type
_entity.pdbx_description
1 polymer ?
#
loop_
_entity_poly.entity_id
_entity_poly.type
_entity_poly.pdbx_seq_one_letter_code
_entity_poly.pdbx_strand_id
1 'polypeptide(L)'
;MGKLNPTRVLANIFHSLILVFFLFYSAGCSSSDGLSESFKIENEAAQNHLIEELQRRNITVKVDDDHQVWFSAQDRDKVHAIAQDIMAASPPDKISFHYVDEKYTDMLAQKLRDNNVPFEIEVVDGNKQLVLFQKDARLWKKLKAQVDELYKQDIRMKINP
;
A
#
# COMPACT_ATOMS: atom_id res chain seq x y z
N MET A 1 -13.81 -0.54 -90.68
CA MET A 1 -14.91 -1.50 -90.91
C MET A 1 -14.41 -2.91 -90.61
N GLY A 2 -14.95 -3.54 -89.57
CA GLY A 2 -14.71 -4.93 -89.20
C GLY A 2 -15.76 -5.28 -88.12
N LYS A 3 -16.69 -6.17 -88.46
CA LYS A 3 -17.95 -6.43 -87.75
C LYS A 3 -17.78 -7.40 -86.57
N LEU A 4 -18.58 -7.12 -85.54
CA LEU A 4 -19.22 -7.95 -84.50
C LEU A 4 -18.96 -9.49 -84.52
N ASN A 5 -18.51 -10.15 -83.44
CA ASN A 5 -19.11 -10.42 -82.11
C ASN A 5 -19.52 -11.93 -82.01
N PRO A 6 -20.16 -12.40 -80.93
CA PRO A 6 -19.63 -13.15 -79.78
C PRO A 6 -20.13 -14.60 -79.71
N THR A 7 -19.61 -15.46 -78.83
CA THR A 7 -20.41 -16.33 -77.92
C THR A 7 -19.56 -17.26 -77.05
N ARG A 8 -19.81 -17.20 -75.73
CA ARG A 8 -20.08 -18.30 -74.76
C ARG A 8 -18.99 -19.37 -74.58
N VAL A 9 -18.61 -19.78 -73.36
CA VAL A 9 -19.44 -20.45 -72.33
C VAL A 9 -18.67 -20.30 -71.00
N LEU A 10 -19.11 -19.49 -70.03
CA LEU A 10 -19.91 -19.86 -68.85
C LEU A 10 -19.60 -21.21 -68.16
N ALA A 11 -18.98 -21.07 -66.99
CA ALA A 11 -19.43 -21.62 -65.72
C ALA A 11 -19.09 -23.09 -65.38
N ASN A 12 -18.94 -23.25 -64.07
CA ASN A 12 -19.13 -24.46 -63.26
C ASN A 12 -17.90 -25.35 -63.01
N ILE A 13 -17.62 -25.86 -61.81
CA ILE A 13 -18.21 -25.73 -60.46
C ILE A 13 -17.29 -26.59 -59.56
N PHE A 14 -17.02 -26.10 -58.34
CA PHE A 14 -16.94 -26.86 -57.09
C PHE A 14 -15.75 -27.77 -56.73
N HIS A 15 -15.35 -27.55 -55.46
CA HIS A 15 -14.96 -28.54 -54.44
C HIS A 15 -13.48 -28.87 -54.21
N SER A 16 -12.84 -28.05 -53.36
CA SER A 16 -12.23 -28.48 -52.06
C SER A 16 -11.76 -27.19 -51.35
N LEU A 17 -12.62 -26.45 -50.64
CA LEU A 17 -13.01 -26.60 -49.23
C LEU A 17 -11.86 -26.81 -48.22
N ILE A 18 -11.74 -25.84 -47.31
CA ILE A 18 -11.16 -25.86 -45.95
C ILE A 18 -9.64 -25.71 -45.84
N LEU A 19 -9.18 -24.48 -45.56
CA LEU A 19 -8.44 -24.19 -44.31
C LEU A 19 -8.43 -22.68 -43.98
N VAL A 20 -9.30 -22.32 -43.02
CA VAL A 20 -9.05 -21.36 -41.92
C VAL A 20 -8.88 -19.86 -42.26
N PHE A 21 -9.98 -19.15 -42.02
CA PHE A 21 -10.06 -17.83 -41.38
C PHE A 21 -8.87 -17.54 -40.43
N PHE A 22 -7.96 -16.64 -40.80
CA PHE A 22 -7.17 -15.88 -39.81
C PHE A 22 -7.69 -14.45 -39.78
N LEU A 23 -8.63 -14.23 -38.87
CA LEU A 23 -8.85 -12.93 -38.25
C LEU A 23 -7.69 -12.67 -37.25
N PHE A 24 -7.34 -11.39 -37.12
CA PHE A 24 -6.56 -10.74 -36.05
C PHE A 24 -5.03 -10.69 -36.15
N TYR A 25 -4.52 -9.57 -35.61
CA TYR A 25 -3.14 -9.16 -35.30
C TYR A 25 -2.37 -8.50 -36.46
N SER A 26 -2.18 -7.19 -36.50
CA SER A 26 -1.65 -6.29 -35.43
C SER A 26 -2.29 -4.90 -35.59
N ALA A 27 -3.10 -4.39 -34.67
CA ALA A 27 -2.79 -4.02 -33.28
C ALA A 27 -1.54 -3.14 -33.16
N GLY A 28 -1.80 -1.86 -32.89
CA GLY A 28 -0.97 -1.04 -32.01
C GLY A 28 0.36 -0.59 -32.58
N CYS A 29 0.38 0.60 -33.18
CA CYS A 29 1.54 1.45 -33.01
C CYS A 29 1.85 1.53 -31.51
N SER A 30 2.99 0.94 -31.16
CA SER A 30 3.64 0.89 -29.86
C SER A 30 3.13 1.95 -28.90
N SER A 31 2.44 1.46 -27.88
CA SER A 31 2.19 2.11 -26.61
C SER A 31 3.39 2.96 -26.21
N SER A 32 3.17 4.20 -25.81
CA SER A 32 4.05 4.79 -24.81
C SER A 32 4.06 3.79 -23.65
N ASP A 33 5.23 3.23 -23.31
CA ASP A 33 5.44 2.73 -21.96
C ASP A 33 5.29 3.94 -21.05
N GLY A 34 4.02 4.20 -20.70
CA GLY A 34 3.58 5.31 -19.89
C GLY A 34 4.23 5.13 -18.53
N LEU A 35 4.94 6.16 -18.09
CA LEU A 35 5.61 6.21 -16.80
C LEU A 35 4.70 5.58 -15.72
N SER A 36 5.20 4.52 -15.10
CA SER A 36 4.52 3.87 -13.98
C SER A 36 5.00 4.51 -12.69
N GLU A 37 4.05 4.83 -11.83
CA GLU A 37 4.31 5.31 -10.48
C GLU A 37 3.89 4.24 -9.49
N SER A 38 4.44 4.33 -8.27
CA SER A 38 4.11 3.38 -7.21
C SER A 38 3.84 4.08 -5.89
N PHE A 39 2.97 3.48 -5.10
CA PHE A 39 2.56 4.01 -3.80
C PHE A 39 2.30 2.87 -2.81
N LYS A 40 2.62 3.12 -1.54
CA LYS A 40 2.39 2.19 -0.43
C LYS A 40 2.07 2.96 0.85
N ILE A 41 1.06 2.50 1.57
CA ILE A 41 0.70 2.90 2.92
C ILE A 41 1.26 1.84 3.87
N GLU A 42 2.04 2.26 4.87
CA GLU A 42 2.63 1.33 5.85
C GLU A 42 1.57 0.66 6.74
N ASN A 43 0.46 1.36 7.00
CA ASN A 43 -0.68 0.78 7.69
C ASN A 43 -1.37 -0.26 6.79
N GLU A 44 -1.23 -1.54 7.15
CA GLU A 44 -1.75 -2.68 6.38
C GLU A 44 -3.27 -2.61 6.12
N ALA A 45 -4.06 -2.20 7.12
CA ALA A 45 -5.51 -2.08 6.95
C ALA A 45 -5.86 -0.96 5.94
N ALA A 46 -5.15 0.17 6.01
CA ALA A 46 -5.29 1.26 5.07
C ALA A 46 -4.82 0.86 3.66
N GLN A 47 -3.74 0.09 3.55
CA GLN A 47 -3.21 -0.40 2.29
C GLN A 47 -4.20 -1.34 1.58
N ASN A 48 -4.79 -2.27 2.32
CA ASN A 48 -5.81 -3.16 1.77
C ASN A 48 -7.06 -2.38 1.33
N HIS A 49 -7.49 -1.41 2.13
CA HIS A 49 -8.61 -0.53 1.76
C HIS A 49 -8.31 0.28 0.48
N LEU A 50 -7.08 0.75 0.29
CA LEU A 50 -6.66 1.40 -0.94
C LEU A 50 -6.79 0.47 -2.14
N ILE A 51 -6.27 -0.76 -2.03
CA ILE A 51 -6.33 -1.74 -3.13
C ILE A 51 -7.79 -2.02 -3.52
N GLU A 52 -8.66 -2.27 -2.54
CA GLU A 52 -10.09 -2.52 -2.77
C GLU A 52 -10.80 -1.32 -3.42
N GLU A 53 -10.50 -0.10 -2.96
CA GLU A 53 -11.12 1.13 -3.46
C GLU A 53 -10.69 1.44 -4.90
N LEU A 54 -9.42 1.19 -5.24
CA LEU A 54 -8.91 1.35 -6.61
C LEU A 54 -9.57 0.34 -7.57
N GLN A 55 -9.72 -0.91 -7.14
CA GLN A 55 -10.43 -1.95 -7.90
C GLN A 55 -11.91 -1.59 -8.09
N ARG A 56 -12.60 -1.12 -7.04
CA ARG A 56 -14.01 -0.70 -7.08
C ARG A 56 -14.24 0.45 -8.07
N ARG A 57 -13.26 1.35 -8.22
CA ARG A 57 -13.28 2.47 -9.17
C ARG A 57 -12.77 2.11 -10.58
N ASN A 58 -12.45 0.84 -10.82
CA ASN A 58 -11.89 0.33 -12.08
C ASN A 58 -10.58 1.04 -12.50
N ILE A 59 -9.77 1.46 -11.53
CA ILE A 59 -8.43 2.01 -11.80
C ILE A 59 -7.49 0.82 -12.01
N THR A 60 -6.80 0.78 -13.15
CA THR A 60 -5.90 -0.33 -13.48
C THR A 60 -4.64 -0.24 -12.62
N VAL A 61 -4.45 -1.23 -11.76
CA VAL A 61 -3.30 -1.31 -10.86
C VAL A 61 -2.67 -2.69 -10.89
N LYS A 62 -1.37 -2.74 -10.63
CA LYS A 62 -0.63 -3.97 -10.32
C LYS A 62 -0.20 -3.90 -8.85
N VAL A 63 -0.38 -4.98 -8.11
CA VAL A 63 0.10 -5.11 -6.73
C VAL A 63 1.19 -6.18 -6.70
N ASP A 64 2.32 -5.90 -6.06
CA ASP A 64 3.39 -6.87 -5.85
C ASP A 64 3.32 -7.55 -4.48
N ASP A 65 4.26 -8.46 -4.20
CA ASP A 65 4.28 -9.27 -2.99
C ASP A 65 4.48 -8.42 -1.70
N ASP A 66 5.07 -7.23 -1.83
CA ASP A 66 5.23 -6.25 -0.75
C ASP A 66 4.01 -5.33 -0.61
N HIS A 67 2.92 -5.64 -1.30
CA HIS A 67 1.69 -4.85 -1.40
C HIS A 67 1.90 -3.46 -2.01
N GLN A 68 3.00 -3.20 -2.72
CA GLN A 68 3.19 -1.92 -3.42
C GLN A 68 2.20 -1.84 -4.58
N VAL A 69 1.48 -0.72 -4.67
CA VAL A 69 0.51 -0.47 -5.76
C VAL A 69 1.21 0.30 -6.86
N TRP A 70 1.28 -0.30 -8.05
CA TRP A 70 1.81 0.28 -9.27
C TRP A 70 0.67 0.71 -10.19
N PHE A 71 0.70 1.94 -10.68
CA PHE A 71 -0.34 2.54 -11.53
C PHE A 71 0.26 3.41 -12.63
N SER A 72 -0.56 3.76 -13.62
CA SER A 72 -0.19 4.69 -14.69
C SER A 72 -0.04 6.11 -14.15
N ALA A 73 1.00 6.85 -14.56
CA ALA A 73 1.17 8.27 -14.20
C ALA A 73 -0.05 9.14 -14.57
N GLN A 74 -0.88 8.72 -15.54
CA GLN A 74 -2.12 9.42 -15.88
C GLN A 74 -3.16 9.39 -14.76
N ASP A 75 -3.12 8.37 -13.89
CA ASP A 75 -4.03 8.23 -12.75
C ASP A 75 -3.41 8.71 -11.43
N ARG A 76 -2.18 9.25 -11.45
CA ARG A 76 -1.46 9.69 -10.25
C ARG A 76 -2.30 10.53 -9.31
N ASP A 77 -2.84 11.64 -9.80
CA ASP A 77 -3.55 12.58 -8.94
C ASP A 77 -4.80 11.94 -8.33
N LYS A 78 -5.46 11.01 -9.04
CA LYS A 78 -6.61 10.27 -8.52
C LYS A 78 -6.21 9.26 -7.45
N VAL A 79 -5.17 8.47 -7.71
CA VAL A 79 -4.68 7.44 -6.77
C VAL A 79 -4.19 8.10 -5.49
N HIS A 80 -3.41 9.18 -5.60
CA HIS A 80 -2.92 9.93 -4.45
C HIS A 80 -4.06 10.57 -3.63
N ALA A 81 -5.09 11.13 -4.29
CA ALA A 81 -6.25 11.67 -3.58
C ALA A 81 -7.00 10.58 -2.79
N ILE A 82 -7.24 9.42 -3.42
CA ILE A 82 -7.87 8.27 -2.74
C ILE A 82 -7.03 7.79 -1.56
N ALA A 83 -5.71 7.67 -1.77
CA ALA A 83 -4.79 7.28 -0.71
C ALA A 83 -4.79 8.28 0.46
N GLN A 84 -4.80 9.59 0.18
CA GLN A 84 -4.89 10.62 1.22
C GLN A 84 -6.18 10.52 2.02
N ASP A 85 -7.32 10.36 1.35
CA ASP A 85 -8.62 10.18 2.01
C ASP A 85 -8.62 8.94 2.92
N ILE A 86 -8.07 7.83 2.42
CA ILE A 86 -7.98 6.57 3.17
C ILE A 86 -7.03 6.71 4.36
N MET A 87 -5.84 7.30 4.18
CA MET A 87 -4.91 7.55 5.28
C MET A 87 -5.51 8.46 6.35
N ALA A 88 -6.24 9.51 5.94
CA ALA A 88 -6.90 10.43 6.86
C ALA A 88 -8.05 9.78 7.64
N ALA A 89 -8.77 8.85 7.02
CA ALA A 89 -9.84 8.10 7.67
C ALA A 89 -9.34 6.90 8.50
N SER A 90 -8.10 6.47 8.28
CA SER A 90 -7.54 5.28 8.93
C SER A 90 -7.09 5.58 10.35
N PRO A 91 -7.36 4.69 11.32
CA PRO A 91 -6.79 4.83 12.65
C PRO A 91 -5.26 4.74 12.57
N PRO A 92 -4.54 5.53 13.38
CA PRO A 92 -3.09 5.48 13.40
C PRO A 92 -2.62 4.08 13.83
N ASP A 93 -1.60 3.57 13.16
CA ASP A 93 -0.93 2.29 13.45
C ASP A 93 0.15 2.42 14.54
N LYS A 94 0.55 3.66 14.83
CA LYS A 94 1.53 4.03 15.85
C LYS A 94 0.92 5.03 16.84
N ILE A 95 1.36 4.98 18.09
CA ILE A 95 1.13 6.04 19.08
C ILE A 95 2.48 6.50 19.62
N SER A 96 2.73 7.80 19.52
CA SER A 96 3.89 8.43 20.14
C SER A 96 3.56 8.91 21.54
N PHE A 97 4.40 8.54 22.51
CA PHE A 97 4.34 9.05 23.87
C PHE A 97 5.52 9.97 24.12
N HIS A 98 5.21 11.22 24.45
CA HIS A 98 6.17 12.15 25.01
C HIS A 98 6.16 11.99 26.53
N TYR A 99 7.27 11.50 27.08
CA TYR A 99 7.50 11.45 28.52
C TYR A 99 8.51 12.53 28.89
N VAL A 100 8.15 13.37 29.85
CA VAL A 100 8.97 14.52 30.28
C VAL A 100 10.18 14.08 31.11
N ASP A 101 10.09 12.91 31.77
CA ASP A 101 11.16 12.37 32.61
C ASP A 101 11.95 11.30 31.86
N GLU A 102 13.25 11.56 31.64
CA GLU A 102 14.15 10.66 30.91
C GLU A 102 14.29 9.28 31.60
N LYS A 103 14.34 9.25 32.93
CA LYS A 103 14.45 7.99 33.68
C LYS A 103 13.21 7.12 33.46
N TYR A 104 12.02 7.73 33.47
CA TYR A 104 10.78 7.01 33.16
C TYR A 104 10.83 6.44 31.73
N THR A 105 11.22 7.25 30.74
CA THR A 105 11.30 6.84 29.35
C THR A 105 12.24 5.64 29.19
N ASP A 106 13.42 5.70 29.81
CA ASP A 106 14.42 4.63 29.74
C ASP A 106 13.94 3.36 30.44
N MET A 107 13.25 3.47 31.58
CA MET A 107 12.63 2.32 32.26
C MET A 107 11.58 1.64 31.39
N LEU A 108 10.72 2.42 30.72
CA LEU A 108 9.71 1.87 29.82
C LEU A 108 10.34 1.24 28.58
N ALA A 109 11.31 1.92 27.95
CA ALA A 109 12.04 1.38 26.82
C ALA A 109 12.71 0.05 27.15
N GLN A 110 13.38 -0.04 28.31
CA GLN A 110 14.01 -1.28 28.76
C GLN A 110 12.96 -2.38 28.97
N LYS A 111 11.85 -2.07 29.63
CA LYS A 111 10.78 -3.05 29.87
C LYS A 111 10.20 -3.58 28.56
N LEU A 112 10.04 -2.73 27.55
CA LEU A 112 9.58 -3.13 26.22
C LEU A 112 10.59 -4.06 25.54
N ARG A 113 11.90 -3.74 25.60
CA ARG A 113 12.97 -4.61 25.08
C ARG A 113 12.97 -5.98 25.75
N ASP A 114 12.89 -6.02 27.08
CA ASP A 114 12.89 -7.26 27.87
C ASP A 114 11.72 -8.19 27.51
N ASN A 115 10.63 -7.62 26.99
CA ASN A 115 9.43 -8.36 26.61
C ASN A 115 9.28 -8.51 25.09
N ASN A 116 10.33 -8.21 24.31
CA ASN A 116 10.34 -8.26 22.85
C ASN A 116 9.17 -7.49 22.21
N VAL A 117 8.77 -6.37 22.81
CA VAL A 117 7.74 -5.50 22.24
C VAL A 117 8.42 -4.51 21.31
N PRO A 118 8.09 -4.50 20.00
CA PRO A 118 8.66 -3.52 19.08
C PRO A 118 8.26 -2.09 19.46
N PHE A 119 9.21 -1.17 19.34
CA PHE A 119 8.99 0.27 19.45
C PHE A 119 10.07 1.01 18.68
N GLU A 120 9.80 2.27 18.35
CA GLU A 120 10.79 3.20 17.80
C GLU A 120 11.09 4.29 18.84
N ILE A 121 12.26 4.90 18.72
CA ILE A 121 12.65 6.07 19.52
C ILE A 121 12.78 7.23 18.55
N GLU A 122 12.04 8.30 18.81
CA GLU A 122 12.14 9.55 18.09
C GLU A 122 12.70 10.65 19.00
N VAL A 123 13.39 11.62 18.41
CA VAL A 123 13.85 12.82 19.14
C VAL A 123 13.12 14.03 18.57
N VAL A 124 12.26 14.62 19.38
CA VAL A 124 11.45 15.80 19.01
C VAL A 124 11.80 16.92 19.97
N ASP A 125 12.25 18.06 19.43
CA ASP A 125 12.69 19.23 20.19
C ASP A 125 13.74 18.90 21.28
N GLY A 126 14.63 17.96 20.97
CA GLY A 126 15.68 17.49 21.89
C GLY A 126 15.23 16.47 22.94
N ASN A 127 13.94 16.09 22.97
CA ASN A 127 13.39 15.12 23.91
C ASN A 127 13.15 13.76 23.25
N LYS A 128 13.49 12.68 23.96
CA LYS A 128 13.22 11.31 23.53
C LYS A 128 11.73 10.98 23.67
N GLN A 129 11.13 10.47 22.61
CA GLN A 129 9.77 9.97 22.57
C GLN A 129 9.78 8.48 22.21
N LEU A 130 8.87 7.71 22.81
CA LEU A 130 8.68 6.31 22.44
C LEU A 130 7.48 6.23 21.50
N VAL A 131 7.71 5.66 20.32
CA VAL A 131 6.66 5.38 19.34
C VAL A 131 6.33 3.91 19.41
N LEU A 132 5.09 3.62 19.79
CA LEU A 132 4.59 2.27 20.06
C LEU A 132 3.62 1.84 18.98
N PHE A 133 3.77 0.63 18.48
CA PHE A 133 2.86 0.07 17.48
C PHE A 133 1.54 -0.35 18.14
N GLN A 134 0.42 0.00 17.50
CA GLN A 134 -0.93 -0.27 17.99
C GLN A 134 -1.30 -1.75 17.97
N LYS A 135 -0.71 -2.53 17.05
CA LYS A 135 -0.85 -3.99 17.05
C LYS A 135 -0.43 -4.62 18.38
N ASP A 136 0.51 -3.99 19.08
CA ASP A 136 1.04 -4.43 20.38
C ASP A 136 0.38 -3.73 21.58
N ALA A 137 -0.74 -3.01 21.35
CA ALA A 137 -1.38 -2.14 22.34
C ALA A 137 -1.72 -2.81 23.67
N ARG A 138 -2.18 -4.06 23.63
CA ARG A 138 -2.52 -4.79 24.85
C ARG A 138 -1.30 -5.06 25.71
N LEU A 139 -0.19 -5.43 25.08
CA LEU A 139 1.03 -5.83 25.77
C LEU A 139 1.76 -4.60 26.33
N TRP A 140 2.01 -3.58 25.50
CA TRP A 140 2.72 -2.40 25.99
C TRP A 140 1.94 -1.65 27.08
N LYS A 141 0.59 -1.59 27.02
CA LYS A 141 -0.23 -0.98 28.08
C LYS A 141 -0.04 -1.66 29.43
N LYS A 142 0.01 -2.99 29.45
CA LYS A 142 0.27 -3.78 30.66
C LYS A 142 1.67 -3.48 31.21
N LEU A 143 2.68 -3.45 30.35
CA LEU A 143 4.06 -3.16 30.75
C LEU A 143 4.22 -1.73 31.27
N LYS A 144 3.58 -0.76 30.62
CA LYS A 144 3.53 0.63 31.08
C LYS A 144 2.98 0.73 32.50
N ALA A 145 1.86 0.07 32.80
CA ALA A 145 1.28 0.09 34.15
C ALA A 145 2.25 -0.45 35.22
N GLN A 146 3.08 -1.44 34.89
CA GLN A 146 4.13 -1.93 35.80
C GLN A 146 5.24 -0.90 36.01
N VAL A 147 5.67 -0.23 34.94
CA VAL A 147 6.68 0.83 35.01
C VAL A 147 6.17 2.05 35.77
N ASP A 148 4.91 2.43 35.58
CA ASP A 148 4.24 3.50 36.33
C ASP A 148 4.33 3.25 37.84
N GLU A 149 4.08 2.02 38.28
CA GLU A 149 4.09 1.69 39.70
C GLU A 149 5.52 1.64 40.28
N LEU A 150 6.48 1.10 39.53
CA LEU A 150 7.89 1.10 39.92
C LEU A 150 8.45 2.53 40.02
N TYR A 151 8.12 3.37 39.05
CA TYR A 151 8.60 4.75 39.02
C TYR A 151 8.00 5.58 40.16
N LYS A 152 6.71 5.40 40.50
CA LYS A 152 6.11 6.00 41.70
C LYS A 152 6.82 5.57 42.99
N GLN A 153 7.21 4.29 43.11
CA GLN A 153 7.93 3.79 44.27
C GLN A 153 9.33 4.44 44.38
N ASP A 154 10.06 4.55 43.27
CA ASP A 154 11.37 5.23 43.23
C ASP A 154 11.28 6.69 43.67
N ILE A 155 10.27 7.42 43.19
CA ILE A 155 10.02 8.80 43.63
C ILE A 155 9.73 8.86 45.14
N ARG A 156 8.86 7.98 45.65
CA ARG A 156 8.51 7.95 47.08
C ARG A 156 9.72 7.71 47.97
N MET A 157 10.59 6.77 47.59
CA MET A 157 11.82 6.47 48.35
C MET A 157 12.82 7.62 48.34
N LYS A 158 12.87 8.43 47.27
CA LYS A 158 13.74 9.60 47.21
C LYS A 158 13.25 10.78 48.05
N ILE A 159 11.94 10.90 48.23
CA ILE A 159 11.33 12.01 49.00
C ILE A 159 11.32 11.71 50.50
N ASN A 160 11.23 10.43 50.90
CA ASN A 160 11.29 9.97 52.29
C ASN A 160 12.45 8.96 52.47
N PRO A 161 13.72 9.42 52.47
CA PRO A 161 14.89 8.55 52.63
C PRO A 161 14.99 7.92 54.03
#